data_AF-A0A925HXE9-F1
#
_entry.id   AF-A0A925HXE9-F1
#
_cell.length_a   1.000
_cell.length_b   1.000
_cell.length_c   1.000
_cell.angle_alpha   90.00
_cell.angle_beta   90.00
_cell.angle_gamma   90.00
#
_symmetry.space_group_name_H-M   'P 1'
#
loop_
_entity.id
_entity.type
_entity.pdbx_description
1 polymer ?
#
loop_
_entity_poly.entity_id
_entity_poly.type
_entity_poly.pdbx_seq_one_letter_code
_entity_poly.pdbx_strand_id
1 'polypeptide(L)'
;EFILLNGQPQINGIAQKGYQQTSGARFSPDGSRLVYLAKAGGKWLVVDSGKEQKAYGAIDDEIYFSADSRHLATLVYEGDEEMVVVDGLEGNRYDMVLTIAGGEVRFDESSGGTSLHYLAARGNELLLVEESIQDE
;
A
#
# COMPACT_ATOMS: atom_id res chain seq x y z
N GLU A 1 0.34 5.20 20.08
CA GLU A 1 1.06 3.91 20.24
C GLU A 1 0.31 2.81 19.49
N PHE A 2 1.04 1.98 18.75
CA PHE A 2 0.52 0.76 18.14
C PHE A 2 1.25 -0.44 18.74
N ILE A 3 0.49 -1.43 19.23
CA ILE A 3 1.05 -2.68 19.76
C ILE A 3 0.23 -3.88 19.28
N LEU A 4 0.90 -5.02 19.15
CA LEU A 4 0.24 -6.31 18.99
C LEU A 4 0.23 -7.00 20.35
N LEU A 5 -0.93 -7.05 21.01
CA LEU A 5 -1.08 -7.76 22.28
C LEU A 5 -1.82 -9.08 22.04
N ASN A 6 -1.14 -10.20 22.28
CA ASN A 6 -1.67 -11.55 22.02
C ASN A 6 -2.17 -11.74 20.57
N GLY A 7 -1.49 -11.11 19.60
CA GLY A 7 -1.89 -11.14 18.18
C GLY A 7 -3.05 -10.21 17.83
N GLN A 8 -3.61 -9.47 18.80
CA GLN A 8 -4.63 -8.46 18.56
C GLN A 8 -4.00 -7.06 18.44
N PRO A 9 -4.25 -6.32 17.35
CA PRO A 9 -3.77 -4.96 17.23
C PRO A 9 -4.46 -4.04 18.24
N GLN A 10 -3.69 -3.14 18.84
CA GLN A 10 -4.21 -2.07 19.70
C GLN A 10 -3.66 -0.73 19.24
N ILE A 11 -4.54 0.27 19.20
CA ILE A 11 -4.20 1.66 18.89
C ILE A 11 -4.52 2.48 20.15
N ASN A 12 -3.49 3.07 20.76
CA ASN A 12 -3.60 3.84 22.00
C ASN A 12 -4.33 3.06 23.13
N GLY A 13 -4.00 1.77 23.27
CA GLY A 13 -4.63 0.87 24.25
C GLY A 13 -6.04 0.39 23.90
N ILE A 14 -6.60 0.86 22.78
CA ILE A 14 -7.92 0.42 22.28
C ILE A 14 -7.72 -0.76 21.34
N ALA A 15 -8.26 -1.90 21.74
CA ALA A 15 -8.26 -3.12 20.94
C ALA A 15 -9.01 -2.92 19.61
N GLN A 16 -8.35 -3.32 18.52
CA GLN A 16 -8.89 -3.30 17.16
C GLN A 16 -9.41 -4.69 16.78
N LYS A 17 -9.98 -4.80 15.57
CA LYS A 17 -10.33 -6.09 14.96
C LYS A 17 -9.10 -7.01 14.94
N GLY A 18 -9.29 -8.27 15.31
CA GLY A 18 -8.24 -9.30 15.29
C GLY A 18 -8.10 -9.94 13.91
N TYR A 19 -6.89 -10.39 13.59
CA TYR A 19 -6.53 -10.97 12.29
C TYR A 19 -5.74 -12.27 12.48
N GLN A 20 -5.63 -13.06 11.41
CA GLN A 20 -4.83 -14.29 11.41
C GLN A 20 -3.33 -13.96 11.51
N GLN A 21 -2.92 -12.85 10.88
CA GLN A 21 -1.56 -12.32 10.87
C GLN A 21 -1.60 -10.81 10.60
N THR A 22 -0.59 -10.09 11.07
CA THR A 22 -0.37 -8.67 10.75
C THR A 22 1.12 -8.39 10.49
N SER A 23 1.44 -7.48 9.58
CA SER A 23 2.81 -7.04 9.26
C SER A 23 2.81 -5.57 8.79
N GLY A 24 3.99 -5.05 8.42
CA GLY A 24 4.10 -3.78 7.68
C GLY A 24 3.58 -2.53 8.39
N ALA A 25 3.45 -2.53 9.73
CA ALA A 25 2.89 -1.39 10.44
C ALA A 25 3.77 -0.13 10.29
N ARG A 26 3.18 0.95 9.76
CA ARG A 26 3.87 2.20 9.43
C ARG A 26 2.95 3.39 9.68
N PHE A 27 3.50 4.46 10.25
CA PHE A 27 2.81 5.75 10.33
C PHE A 27 3.04 6.56 9.05
N SER A 28 2.07 7.37 8.66
CA SER A 28 2.27 8.42 7.66
C SER A 28 3.35 9.41 8.12
N PRO A 29 3.97 10.17 7.19
CA PRO A 29 5.00 11.16 7.53
C PRO A 29 4.61 12.15 8.64
N ASP A 30 3.34 12.59 8.67
CA ASP A 30 2.80 13.49 9.69
C ASP A 30 2.38 12.77 11.00
N GLY A 31 2.45 11.44 11.03
CA GLY A 31 2.05 10.60 12.16
C GLY A 31 0.54 10.48 12.38
N SER A 32 -0.31 11.05 11.51
CA SER A 32 -1.77 11.10 11.70
C SER A 32 -2.47 9.80 11.29
N ARG A 33 -1.90 9.05 10.33
CA ARG A 33 -2.42 7.77 9.84
C ARG A 33 -1.50 6.65 10.28
N LEU A 34 -2.11 5.55 10.72
CA LEU A 34 -1.42 4.28 10.91
C LEU A 34 -1.95 3.30 9.87
N VAL A 35 -1.02 2.73 9.09
CA VAL A 35 -1.31 1.69 8.11
C VAL A 35 -0.62 0.41 8.54
N TYR A 36 -1.27 -0.72 8.35
CA TYR A 36 -0.65 -2.04 8.52
C TYR A 36 -1.31 -3.06 7.59
N LEU A 37 -0.59 -4.14 7.31
CA LEU A 37 -1.10 -5.28 6.55
C LEU A 37 -1.73 -6.27 7.50
N ALA A 38 -2.84 -6.86 7.08
CA ALA A 38 -3.57 -7.84 7.86
C ALA A 38 -4.04 -9.01 6.99
N LYS A 39 -4.04 -10.21 7.56
CA LYS A 39 -4.53 -11.43 6.89
C LYS A 39 -5.89 -11.85 7.44
N ALA A 40 -6.88 -11.93 6.57
CA ALA A 40 -8.23 -12.37 6.88
C ALA A 40 -8.77 -13.27 5.75
N GLY A 41 -9.41 -14.40 6.11
CA GLY A 41 -9.97 -15.31 5.12
C GLY A 41 -8.93 -15.88 4.14
N GLY A 42 -7.66 -15.96 4.55
CA GLY A 42 -6.56 -16.43 3.69
C GLY A 42 -5.98 -15.39 2.74
N LYS A 43 -6.56 -14.19 2.65
CA LYS A 43 -6.09 -13.06 1.82
C LYS A 43 -5.49 -11.94 2.66
N TRP A 44 -4.64 -11.13 2.05
CA TRP A 44 -4.03 -9.95 2.67
C TRP A 44 -4.81 -8.69 2.32
N LEU A 45 -4.92 -7.76 3.26
CA LEU A 45 -5.52 -6.44 3.05
C LEU A 45 -4.71 -5.35 3.75
N VAL A 46 -4.84 -4.13 3.26
CA VAL A 46 -4.35 -2.93 3.93
C VAL A 46 -5.41 -2.48 4.93
N VAL A 47 -4.99 -2.19 6.17
CA VAL A 47 -5.80 -1.46 7.14
C VAL A 47 -5.23 -0.07 7.28
N ASP A 48 -5.95 0.93 6.79
CA ASP A 48 -5.58 2.34 6.89
C ASP A 48 -6.47 3.04 7.91
N SER A 49 -5.86 3.50 9.00
CA SER A 49 -6.55 4.25 10.06
C SER A 49 -7.78 3.50 10.60
N GLY A 50 -7.65 2.17 10.71
CA GLY A 50 -8.69 1.25 11.18
C GLY A 50 -9.71 0.81 10.11
N LYS A 51 -9.63 1.35 8.88
CA LYS A 51 -10.50 0.95 7.77
C LYS A 51 -9.85 -0.14 6.94
N GLU A 52 -10.57 -1.23 6.74
CA GLU A 52 -10.16 -2.32 5.86
C GLU A 52 -10.34 -1.93 4.40
N GLN A 53 -9.30 -2.10 3.59
CA GLN A 53 -9.37 -1.99 2.14
C GLN A 53 -9.65 -3.36 1.49
N LYS A 54 -9.68 -3.41 0.15
CA LYS A 54 -9.87 -4.65 -0.61
C LYS A 54 -8.79 -5.67 -0.24
N ALA A 55 -9.19 -6.95 -0.21
CA ALA A 55 -8.30 -8.07 0.10
C ALA A 55 -7.80 -8.75 -1.18
N TYR A 56 -6.51 -9.09 -1.20
CA TYR A 56 -5.75 -9.62 -2.32
C TYR A 56 -5.06 -10.93 -1.99
N GLY A 57 -4.61 -11.66 -3.02
CA GLY A 57 -3.80 -12.87 -2.86
C GLY A 57 -2.53 -12.62 -2.04
N ALA A 58 -1.79 -11.56 -2.39
CA ALA A 58 -0.69 -11.04 -1.59
C ALA A 58 -0.56 -9.52 -1.77
N ILE A 59 0.13 -8.89 -0.82
CA ILE A 59 0.48 -7.47 -0.82
C ILE A 59 1.97 -7.40 -0.45
N ASP A 60 2.74 -6.56 -1.12
CA ASP A 60 4.13 -6.30 -0.76
C ASP A 60 4.20 -5.64 0.62
N ASP A 61 5.24 -5.94 1.41
CA ASP A 61 5.40 -5.37 2.75
C ASP A 61 5.73 -3.87 2.71
N GLU A 62 6.19 -3.34 1.57
CA GLU A 62 6.52 -1.93 1.39
C GLU A 62 5.28 -1.07 1.12
N ILE A 63 5.22 0.08 1.80
CA ILE A 63 4.08 0.99 1.79
C ILE A 63 4.60 2.40 1.54
N TYR A 64 4.09 3.06 0.51
CA TYR A 64 4.57 4.36 0.05
C TYR A 64 3.57 5.44 0.42
N PHE A 65 4.02 6.51 1.05
CA PHE A 65 3.22 7.70 1.32
C PHE A 65 3.69 8.86 0.46
N SER A 66 2.77 9.72 0.04
CA SER A 66 3.14 11.09 -0.36
C SER A 66 3.70 11.84 0.85
N ALA A 67 4.62 12.79 0.62
CA ALA A 67 5.24 13.51 1.74
C ALA A 67 4.23 14.32 2.58
N ASP A 68 3.14 14.75 1.97
CA ASP A 68 2.02 15.44 2.63
C ASP A 68 1.06 14.50 3.38
N SER A 69 1.35 13.18 3.41
CA SER A 69 0.56 12.15 4.10
C SER A 69 -0.86 11.93 3.58
N ARG A 70 -1.23 12.55 2.45
CA ARG A 70 -2.59 12.43 1.88
C ARG A 70 -2.79 11.13 1.12
N HIS A 71 -1.79 10.67 0.39
CA HIS A 71 -1.91 9.52 -0.48
C HIS A 71 -1.06 8.34 0.01
N LEU A 72 -1.58 7.14 -0.24
CA LEU A 72 -0.98 5.87 0.08
C LEU A 72 -0.93 5.00 -1.17
N ALA A 73 0.25 4.49 -1.53
CA ALA A 73 0.42 3.50 -2.59
C ALA A 73 0.94 2.17 -2.03
N THR A 74 0.40 1.07 -2.54
CA THR A 74 0.81 -0.31 -2.21
C THR A 74 0.90 -1.17 -3.45
N LEU A 75 1.82 -2.13 -3.44
CA LEU A 75 1.93 -3.12 -4.52
C LEU A 75 1.14 -4.38 -4.14
N VAL A 76 0.24 -4.81 -5.01
CA VAL A 76 -0.60 -6.00 -4.79
C VAL A 76 -0.37 -7.04 -5.88
N TYR A 77 -0.50 -8.30 -5.50
CA TYR A 77 -0.36 -9.47 -6.37
C TYR A 77 -1.70 -10.22 -6.42
N GLU A 78 -2.29 -10.35 -7.61
CA GLU A 78 -3.53 -11.10 -7.82
C GLU A 78 -3.38 -12.02 -9.03
N GLY A 79 -3.15 -13.32 -8.76
CA GLY A 79 -2.79 -14.27 -9.80
C GLY A 79 -1.35 -14.07 -10.25
N ASP A 80 -1.14 -13.96 -11.56
CA ASP A 80 0.17 -13.73 -12.18
C ASP A 80 0.40 -12.25 -12.52
N GLU A 81 -0.47 -11.35 -12.04
CA GLU A 81 -0.42 -9.92 -12.33
C GLU A 81 -0.16 -9.08 -11.07
N GLU A 82 0.55 -7.98 -11.30
CA GLU A 82 0.92 -6.99 -10.31
C GLU A 82 0.23 -5.65 -10.61
N MET A 83 -0.18 -4.94 -9.57
CA MET A 83 -0.80 -3.61 -9.67
C MET A 83 -0.33 -2.70 -8.54
N VAL A 84 -0.17 -1.41 -8.84
CA VAL A 84 -0.09 -0.38 -7.81
C VAL A 84 -1.52 0.02 -7.45
N VAL A 85 -1.84 0.02 -6.16
CA VAL A 85 -3.12 0.46 -5.60
C VAL A 85 -2.88 1.75 -4.85
N VAL A 86 -3.57 2.82 -5.25
CA VAL A 86 -3.45 4.15 -4.66
C VAL A 86 -4.76 4.51 -3.97
N ASP A 87 -4.72 4.76 -2.66
CA ASP A 87 -5.88 5.07 -1.82
C ASP A 87 -7.04 4.06 -1.97
N GLY A 88 -6.69 2.78 -2.18
CA GLY A 88 -7.64 1.69 -2.37
C GLY A 88 -8.19 1.56 -3.79
N LEU A 89 -7.78 2.42 -4.72
CA LEU A 89 -8.12 2.35 -6.15
C LEU A 89 -7.05 1.56 -6.90
N GLU A 90 -7.49 0.53 -7.64
CA GLU A 90 -6.60 -0.31 -8.44
C GLU A 90 -6.13 0.42 -9.70
N GLY A 91 -4.81 0.50 -9.88
CA GLY A 91 -4.19 0.95 -11.12
C GLY A 91 -4.18 -0.11 -12.22
N ASN A 92 -3.33 0.10 -13.22
CA ASN A 92 -3.19 -0.84 -14.33
C ASN A 92 -2.50 -2.16 -13.91
N ARG A 93 -2.81 -3.23 -14.63
CA ARG A 93 -2.20 -4.57 -14.47
C ARG A 93 -0.93 -4.72 -15.28
N TYR A 94 0.09 -5.32 -14.67
CA TYR A 94 1.40 -5.56 -15.26
C TYR A 94 1.86 -6.99 -14.96
N ASP A 95 2.78 -7.49 -15.77
CA ASP A 95 3.43 -8.77 -15.49
C ASP A 95 4.42 -8.63 -14.31
N MET A 96 4.91 -7.40 -14.07
CA MET A 96 5.79 -7.05 -12.97
C MET A 96 5.78 -5.53 -12.73
N VAL A 97 5.79 -5.11 -11.47
CA VAL A 97 6.15 -3.75 -11.03
C VAL A 97 7.55 -3.84 -10.38
N LEU A 98 8.49 -3.06 -10.90
CA LEU A 98 9.89 -3.18 -10.49
C LEU A 98 10.14 -2.40 -9.19
N THR A 99 10.05 -3.09 -8.04
CA THR A 99 10.42 -2.58 -6.70
C THR A 99 11.74 -3.17 -6.17
N ILE A 100 12.40 -4.02 -6.97
CA ILE A 100 13.70 -4.61 -6.66
C ILE A 100 14.85 -3.78 -7.25
N ALA A 101 16.07 -4.01 -6.73
CA ALA A 101 17.31 -3.39 -7.23
C ALA A 101 17.27 -1.84 -7.29
N GLY A 102 16.54 -1.22 -6.35
CA GLY A 102 16.40 0.24 -6.26
C GLY A 102 15.25 0.82 -7.08
N GLY A 103 14.43 -0.01 -7.73
CA GLY A 103 13.11 0.41 -8.19
C GLY A 103 12.19 0.68 -7.00
N GLU A 104 11.32 1.67 -7.12
CA GLU A 104 10.34 2.03 -6.09
C GLU A 104 9.11 2.67 -6.74
N VAL A 105 7.97 2.59 -6.05
CA VAL A 105 6.84 3.47 -6.32
C VAL A 105 7.11 4.80 -5.63
N ARG A 106 7.10 5.89 -6.39
CA ARG A 106 7.50 7.19 -5.87
C ARG A 106 6.46 8.26 -6.19
N PHE A 107 6.00 8.97 -5.18
CA PHE A 107 5.21 10.18 -5.36
C PHE A 107 6.09 11.33 -5.87
N ASP A 108 5.56 12.09 -6.84
CA ASP A 108 6.14 13.35 -7.27
C ASP A 108 5.69 14.47 -6.33
N GLU A 109 6.55 14.84 -5.39
CA GLU A 109 6.28 15.91 -4.45
C GLU A 109 6.14 17.29 -5.11
N SER A 110 6.64 17.48 -6.33
CA SER A 110 6.47 18.73 -7.08
C SER A 110 5.03 18.93 -7.59
N SER A 111 4.28 17.82 -7.74
CA SER A 111 2.83 17.83 -8.01
C SER A 111 1.97 18.01 -6.75
N GLY A 112 2.60 18.21 -5.58
CA GLY A 112 1.91 18.14 -4.29
C GLY A 112 1.47 16.72 -3.92
N GLY A 113 2.21 15.70 -4.38
CA GLY A 113 1.93 14.30 -4.09
C GLY A 113 0.76 13.70 -4.87
N THR A 114 0.25 14.40 -5.89
CA THR A 114 -0.89 13.95 -6.70
C THR A 114 -0.49 13.20 -7.97
N SER A 115 0.80 13.09 -8.27
CA SER A 115 1.34 12.18 -9.28
C SER A 115 2.29 11.19 -8.63
N LEU A 116 2.39 9.99 -9.21
CA LEU A 116 3.35 8.97 -8.83
C LEU A 116 3.97 8.31 -10.06
N HIS A 117 5.21 7.84 -9.91
CA HIS A 117 5.94 7.14 -10.94
C HIS A 117 6.49 5.81 -10.45
N TYR A 118 6.54 4.84 -11.35
CA TYR A 118 7.19 3.55 -11.12
C TYR A 118 7.55 2.89 -12.45
N LEU A 119 8.41 1.88 -12.39
CA LEU A 119 8.75 1.05 -13.53
C LEU A 119 7.89 -0.20 -13.53
N ALA A 120 7.38 -0.61 -14.68
CA ALA A 120 6.62 -1.83 -14.83
C ALA A 120 6.96 -2.56 -16.13
N ALA A 121 6.77 -3.87 -16.16
CA ALA A 121 6.95 -4.69 -17.35
C ALA A 121 5.60 -5.22 -17.85
N ARG A 122 5.43 -5.22 -19.18
CA ARG A 122 4.32 -5.87 -19.86
C ARG A 122 4.83 -6.51 -21.15
N GLY A 123 4.79 -7.83 -21.22
CA GLY A 123 5.45 -8.62 -22.25
C GLY A 123 6.96 -8.32 -22.28
N ASN A 124 7.44 -7.87 -23.43
CA ASN A 124 8.86 -7.52 -23.64
C ASN A 124 9.16 -6.03 -23.45
N GLU A 125 8.20 -5.25 -22.95
CA GLU A 125 8.33 -3.81 -22.78
C GLU A 125 8.56 -3.43 -21.32
N LEU A 126 9.52 -2.54 -21.09
CA LEU A 126 9.69 -1.84 -19.83
C LEU A 126 9.05 -0.45 -19.97
N LEU A 127 8.16 -0.11 -19.04
CA LEU A 127 7.36 1.11 -19.04
C LEU A 127 7.79 1.96 -17.84
N LEU A 128 8.03 3.26 -18.08
CA LEU A 128 7.92 4.26 -17.02
C LEU A 128 6.45 4.65 -16.94
N VAL A 129 5.81 4.26 -15.85
CA VAL A 129 4.41 4.58 -15.59
C VAL A 129 4.36 5.87 -14.79
N GLU A 130 3.46 6.75 -15.20
CA GLU A 130 3.06 7.96 -14.47
C GLU A 130 1.56 7.89 -14.28
N GLU A 131 1.13 7.93 -13.03
CA GLU A 131 -0.28 7.98 -12.66
C GLU A 131 -0.56 9.30 -11.95
N SER A 132 -1.73 9.86 -12.19
CA SER A 132 -2.22 11.07 -11.53
C SER A 132 -3.47 10.76 -10.73
N ILE A 133 -3.53 11.35 -9.55
CA ILE A 133 -4.59 11.24 -8.56
C ILE A 133 -5.45 12.49 -8.69
N GLN A 134 -6.77 12.29 -8.73
CA GLN A 134 -7.71 13.40 -8.68
C GLN A 134 -8.10 13.60 -7.22
N ASP A 135 -7.74 14.75 -6.66
CA ASP A 135 -8.28 15.21 -5.40
C ASP A 135 -9.75 15.65 -5.61
N GLU A 136 -10.65 15.20 -4.73
CA GLU A 136 -12.04 15.68 -4.66
C GLU A 136 -12.16 17.07 -4.03
#